data_AF-A0AAV9D871-F1
#
_entry.id   AF-A0AAV9D871-F1
#
_cell.length_a   1.000
_cell.length_b   1.000
_cell.length_c   1.000
_cell.angle_alpha   90.00
_cell.angle_beta   90.00
_cell.angle_gamma   90.00
#
_symmetry.space_group_name_H-M   'P 1'
#
loop_
_entity.id
_entity.type
_entity.pdbx_description
1 polymer ?
#
loop_
_entity_poly.entity_id
_entity_poly.type
_entity_poly.pdbx_seq_one_letter_code
_entity_poly.pdbx_strand_id
1 'polypeptide(L)' 'MADLYRQAYSTTILPVVGGQRTEGEEGDIIIKPPLTKIRPGRKKKNRIESQADPDAVTLYRCSRCRGIGYNRKTCRNPLA' A
#
# COMPACT_ATOMS: atom_id res chain seq x y z
N MET A 1 17.49 -13.49 -21.38
CA MET A 1 17.51 -13.03 -19.96
C MET A 1 16.77 -13.97 -19.02
N ALA A 2 15.61 -14.52 -19.40
CA ALA A 2 14.89 -15.50 -18.57
C ALA A 2 15.70 -16.78 -18.26
N ASP A 3 16.54 -17.24 -19.20
CA ASP A 3 17.33 -18.46 -19.03
C ASP A 3 18.46 -18.34 -18.02
N LEU A 4 19.06 -17.15 -17.88
CA LEU A 4 20.12 -16.87 -16.90
C LEU A 4 19.62 -17.02 -15.46
N TYR A 5 18.39 -16.58 -15.20
CA TYR A 5 17.76 -16.74 -13.88
C TYR A 5 17.54 -18.22 -13.55
N ARG A 6 17.01 -19.00 -14.50
CA ARG A 6 16.80 -20.44 -14.31
C ARG A 6 18.10 -21.19 -14.07
N GLN A 7 19.18 -20.80 -14.75
CA GLN A 7 20.50 -21.40 -14.60
C GLN A 7 21.10 -21.08 -13.22
N ALA A 8 20.91 -19.86 -12.70
CA ALA A 8 21.40 -19.44 -11.38
C ALA A 8 20.76 -20.23 -10.22
N TYR A 9 19.53 -20.69 -10.37
CA TYR A 9 18.79 -21.49 -9.38
C TYR A 9 18.65 -22.97 -9.78
N SER A 10 19.46 -23.44 -10.74
CA SER A 10 19.40 -24.83 -11.22
C SER A 10 19.96 -25.84 -10.21
N THR A 11 20.73 -25.38 -9.22
CA THR A 11 21.38 -26.23 -8.22
C THR A 11 20.53 -26.39 -6.96
N THR A 12 20.62 -27.55 -6.33
CA THR A 12 19.89 -27.87 -5.09
C THR A 12 20.53 -27.18 -3.88
N ILE A 13 19.75 -26.41 -3.12
CA ILE A 13 20.20 -25.80 -1.88
C ILE A 13 20.17 -26.86 -0.77
N LEU A 14 21.34 -27.22 -0.24
CA LEU A 14 21.48 -28.17 0.86
C LEU A 14 21.36 -27.46 2.22
N PRO A 15 20.75 -28.10 3.23
CA PRO A 15 20.73 -27.55 4.58
C PRO A 15 22.16 -27.52 5.14
N VAL A 16 22.50 -26.44 5.84
CA VAL A 16 23.77 -26.34 6.56
C VAL A 16 23.71 -27.28 7.77
N VAL A 17 24.51 -28.34 7.73
CA VAL A 17 24.64 -29.32 8.83
C VAL A 17 25.73 -28.84 9.79
N GLY A 18 25.42 -28.79 11.09
CA GLY A 18 26.39 -28.44 12.14
C GLY A 18 26.72 -26.95 12.28
N GLY A 19 26.05 -26.07 11.53
CA GLY A 19 26.13 -24.63 11.79
C GLY A 19 25.51 -24.30 13.14
N GLN A 20 26.16 -23.43 13.93
CA GLN A 20 25.52 -22.83 15.10
C GLN A 20 24.25 -22.11 14.62
N ARG A 21 23.10 -22.70 14.93
CA ARG A 21 21.84 -21.97 14.88
C ARG A 21 21.89 -21.07 16.10
N THR A 22 21.76 -19.77 15.90
CA THR A 22 21.37 -18.91 17.01
C THR A 22 20.01 -19.46 17.45
N GLU A 23 19.97 -20.07 18.63
CA GLU A 23 18.72 -20.33 19.31
C GLU A 23 18.06 -18.95 19.42
N GLY A 24 17.04 -18.71 18.59
CA GLY A 24 16.22 -17.53 18.77
C GLY A 24 15.69 -17.64 20.19
N GLU A 25 15.76 -16.56 20.96
CA GLU A 25 15.23 -16.56 22.32
C GLU A 25 13.83 -17.18 22.28
N GLU A 26 13.64 -18.32 22.97
CA GLU A 26 12.35 -18.99 23.10
C GLU A 26 11.49 -18.13 24.03
N GLY A 27 10.98 -17.05 23.47
CA GLY A 27 10.17 -16.06 24.13
C GLY A 27 9.43 -15.25 23.07
N ASP A 28 8.24 -14.77 23.42
CA ASP A 28 7.49 -13.89 22.53
C ASP A 28 8.30 -12.61 22.30
N ILE A 29 8.98 -12.52 21.15
CA ILE A 29 9.71 -11.32 20.74
C ILE A 29 8.66 -10.25 20.45
N ILE A 30 8.45 -9.33 21.41
CA ILE A 30 7.53 -8.21 21.26
C ILE A 30 8.18 -7.17 20.34
N ILE A 31 7.94 -7.30 19.03
CA ILE A 31 8.32 -6.28 18.05
C ILE A 31 7.39 -5.08 18.23
N LYS A 32 7.93 -4.01 18.84
CA LYS A 32 7.19 -2.74 18.98
C LYS A 32 7.13 -2.03 17.63
N PRO A 33 6.01 -1.32 17.33
CA PRO A 33 5.99 -0.43 16.18
C PRO A 33 7.11 0.62 16.32
N PRO A 34 7.64 1.12 15.19
CA PRO A 34 8.64 2.18 15.24
C PRO A 34 8.09 3.38 16.00
N LEU A 35 8.90 3.96 16.89
CA LEU A 35 8.54 5.17 17.66
C LEU A 35 8.41 6.43 16.78
N THR A 36 8.71 6.32 15.49
CA THR A 36 8.66 7.44 14.57
C THR A 36 7.21 7.79 14.24
N LYS A 37 6.88 9.07 14.32
CA LYS A 37 5.60 9.57 13.81
C LYS A 37 5.60 9.40 12.29
N ILE A 38 4.55 8.77 11.76
CA ILE A 38 4.26 8.77 10.33
C ILE A 38 4.17 10.25 9.91
N ARG A 39 5.07 10.69 9.04
CA ARG A 39 5.00 12.05 8.52
C ARG A 39 3.68 12.17 7.75
N PRO A 40 2.91 13.27 7.93
CA PRO A 40 1.75 13.51 7.09
C PRO A 40 2.17 13.40 5.63
N GLY A 41 1.28 12.85 4.80
CA GLY A 41 1.55 12.56 3.40
C GLY A 41 2.15 13.75 2.63
N ARG A 42 2.63 13.48 1.42
CA ARG A 42 3.34 14.48 0.61
C ARG A 42 2.51 15.77 0.52
N LYS A 43 3.13 16.91 0.84
CA LYS A 43 2.49 18.23 0.74
C LYS A 43 1.87 18.37 -0.65
N LYS A 44 0.65 18.91 -0.75
CA LYS A 44 -0.08 19.08 -2.03
C LYS A 44 0.80 19.66 -3.15
N LYS A 45 1.60 20.69 -2.82
CA LYS A 45 2.52 21.35 -3.76
C LYS A 45 3.58 20.43 -4.38
N ASN A 46 3.97 19.38 -3.66
CA ASN A 46 4.97 18.41 -4.09
C ASN A 46 4.32 17.08 -4.50
N ARG A 47 2.99 16.98 -4.55
CA ARG A 47 2.30 15.76 -4.97
C ARG A 47 2.42 15.63 -6.49
N ILE A 48 2.90 14.48 -6.98
CA ILE A 48 2.74 14.10 -8.38
C ILE A 48 1.32 13.58 -8.49
N GLU A 49 0.48 14.25 -9.28
CA GLU A 49 -0.88 13.80 -9.52
C GLU A 49 -0.87 12.53 -10.38
N SER A 50 -1.80 11.62 -10.10
CA SER A 50 -2.00 10.46 -10.96
C SER A 50 -2.50 10.96 -12.33
N GLN A 51 -1.87 10.53 -13.41
CA GLN A 51 -2.34 10.76 -14.79
C GLN A 51 -3.57 9.88 -15.10
N ALA A 52 -4.59 9.92 -14.25
CA ALA A 52 -5.88 9.35 -14.62
C ALA A 52 -6.40 10.17 -15.81
N ASP A 53 -7.00 9.49 -16.80
CA ASP A 53 -7.66 10.16 -17.91
C ASP A 53 -8.60 11.25 -17.34
N PRO A 54 -8.49 12.51 -17.78
CA PRO A 54 -9.37 13.58 -17.31
C PRO A 54 -10.84 13.25 -17.59
N ASP A 55 -11.09 12.45 -18.62
CA ASP A 55 -12.41 11.92 -18.98
C ASP A 55 -12.84 10.70 -18.15
N ALA A 56 -11.89 10.02 -17.50
CA ALA A 56 -12.14 8.90 -16.58
C ALA A 56 -12.32 9.36 -15.12
N VAL A 57 -12.45 10.67 -14.86
CA VAL A 57 -12.91 11.16 -13.57
C VAL A 57 -14.36 10.72 -13.41
N THR A 58 -14.55 9.56 -12.78
CA THR A 58 -15.88 9.03 -12.47
C THR A 58 -16.69 10.12 -11.81
N LEU A 59 -17.69 10.64 -12.52
CA LEU A 59 -18.57 11.65 -11.99
C LEU A 59 -19.38 11.03 -10.86
N TYR A 60 -18.90 11.23 -9.64
CA TYR A 60 -19.47 10.63 -8.45
C TYR A 60 -20.89 11.16 -8.24
N ARG A 61 -21.79 10.25 -7.88
CA ARG A 61 -23.19 10.58 -7.58
C ARG A 61 -23.35 10.81 -6.09
N CYS A 62 -24.05 11.87 -5.72
CA CYS A 62 -24.40 12.14 -4.34
C CYS A 62 -25.34 11.05 -3.81
N SER A 63 -25.00 10.39 -2.69
CA SER A 63 -25.86 9.35 -2.11
C SER A 63 -27.19 9.86 -1.54
N ARG A 64 -27.36 11.17 -1.36
CA ARG A 64 -28.58 11.79 -0.84
C ARG A 64 -29.58 12.14 -1.94
N CYS A 65 -29.14 12.87 -2.95
CA CYS A 65 -30.01 13.41 -4.00
C CYS A 65 -29.67 12.88 -5.40
N ARG A 66 -28.70 11.98 -5.53
CA ARG A 66 -28.28 11.32 -6.77
C ARG A 66 -27.74 12.26 -7.86
N GLY A 67 -27.57 13.55 -7.56
CA GLY A 67 -26.91 14.52 -8.43
C GLY A 67 -25.44 14.18 -8.69
N ILE A 68 -24.93 14.65 -9.82
CA ILE A 68 -23.61 14.29 -10.36
C ILE A 68 -22.59 15.40 -10.04
N GLY A 69 -21.34 15.03 -9.73
CA GLY A 69 -20.23 15.99 -9.57
C GLY A 69 -20.10 16.60 -8.18
N TYR A 70 -20.87 16.11 -7.19
CA TYR A 70 -20.73 16.46 -5.78
C TYR A 70 -21.12 15.28 -4.87
N ASN A 71 -20.58 15.28 -3.65
CA ASN A 71 -20.69 14.18 -2.71
C ASN A 71 -21.72 14.57 -1.64
N ARG A 72 -22.16 13.60 -0.82
CA ARG A 72 -23.10 13.87 0.28
C ARG A 72 -22.63 14.98 1.22
N LYS A 73 -21.32 15.10 1.46
CA LYS A 73 -20.72 16.11 2.35
C LYS A 73 -20.85 17.55 1.80
N THR A 74 -20.84 17.72 0.49
CA THR A 74 -20.92 19.03 -0.19
C THR A 74 -22.30 19.29 -0.81
N CYS A 75 -23.25 18.38 -0.58
CA CYS A 75 -24.61 18.49 -1.06
C CYS A 75 -25.36 19.63 -0.38
N ARG A 76 -25.94 20.54 -1.17
CA ARG A 76 -26.75 21.68 -0.71
C ARG A 76 -28.26 21.42 -0.77
N ASN A 77 -28.68 20.24 -1.23
CA ASN A 77 -30.11 19.89 -1.27
C ASN A 77 -30.64 19.66 0.16
N PRO A 78 -31.91 19.98 0.44
CA PRO A 78 -32.51 19.81 1.76
C PRO A 78 -32.46 18.36 2.25
N LEU A 79 -32.55 18.17 3.57
CA LEU A 79 -32.67 16.82 4.14
C LEU A 79 -34.13 16.45 3.86
N ALA A 80 -34.34 15.46 2.99
CA ALA A 80 -35.62 14.80 2.91
C ALA A 80 -35.84 14.00 4.20
#